data_AF-A0A4Y8ABI6-F1
#
_entry.id   AF-A0A4Y8ABI6-F1
#
_cell.length_a   1.000
_cell.length_b   1.000
_cell.length_c   1.000
_cell.angle_alpha   90.00
_cell.angle_beta   90.00
_cell.angle_gamma   90.00
#
_symmetry.space_group_name_H-M   'P 1'
#
loop_
_entity.id
_entity.type
_entity.pdbx_description
1 polymer ?
#
loop_
_entity_poly.entity_id
_entity_poly.type
_entity_poly.pdbx_seq_one_letter_code
_entity_poly.pdbx_strand_id
1 'polypeptide(L)'
;MSNFSPDQIEYLTTCIGRFKKLGQIIFNEPFLEYHPNVRFSTIKDLYSIYNEIYSANFFEENHGSDLRLIEFGEFQKELVKMIRNVLLHFPFFDNWNEVWIKRSLVTLTLTPKRDGTYSGAIEKFFLNYSEKKYAVRLTEYGGNQITTCLIIPKGYENNDKIYLKDIIEERYVGMLSVGFMRILINNFLLTNGLNSLVIPLVETVKG
;
A
#
# COMPACT_ATOMS: atom_id res chain seq x y z
N MET A 1 21.97 18.41 -6.78
CA MET A 1 21.09 18.61 -7.95
C MET A 1 20.43 17.28 -8.21
N SER A 2 19.10 17.23 -8.37
CA SER A 2 18.37 15.97 -8.61
C SER A 2 18.74 15.42 -9.99
N ASN A 3 19.06 14.13 -10.11
CA ASN A 3 19.44 13.46 -11.36
C ASN A 3 18.27 13.23 -12.35
N PHE A 4 17.19 14.00 -12.23
CA PHE A 4 15.93 13.77 -12.93
C PHE A 4 15.82 14.72 -14.13
N SER A 5 15.39 14.19 -15.28
CA SER A 5 15.05 15.01 -16.44
C SER A 5 13.77 15.83 -16.19
N PRO A 6 13.53 16.91 -16.95
CA PRO A 6 12.28 17.67 -16.87
C PRO A 6 11.03 16.78 -17.02
N ASP A 7 11.03 15.86 -17.99
CA ASP A 7 9.90 14.94 -18.23
C ASP A 7 9.67 13.99 -17.05
N GLN A 8 10.74 13.52 -16.39
CA GLN A 8 10.63 12.69 -15.19
C GLN A 8 10.02 13.47 -14.03
N ILE A 9 10.40 14.75 -13.88
CA ILE A 9 9.83 15.64 -12.85
C ILE A 9 8.35 15.90 -13.15
N GLU A 10 7.97 16.15 -14.41
CA GLU A 10 6.58 16.35 -14.81
C GLU A 10 5.73 15.10 -14.58
N TYR A 11 6.24 13.92 -14.94
CA TYR A 11 5.58 12.65 -14.68
C TYR A 11 5.34 12.43 -13.18
N LEU A 12 6.40 12.57 -12.36
CA LEU A 12 6.30 12.42 -10.90
C LEU A 12 5.33 13.44 -10.30
N THR A 13 5.37 14.69 -10.74
CA THR A 13 4.45 15.74 -10.29
C THR A 13 3.00 15.36 -10.57
N THR A 14 2.74 14.80 -11.75
CA THR A 14 1.41 14.33 -12.15
C THR A 14 0.93 13.17 -11.29
N CYS A 15 1.77 12.14 -11.10
CA CYS A 15 1.45 10.99 -10.25
C CYS A 15 1.21 11.41 -8.79
N ILE A 16 2.06 12.27 -8.23
CA ILE A 16 1.92 12.78 -6.86
C ILE A 16 0.65 13.63 -6.72
N GLY A 17 0.33 14.47 -7.70
CA GLY A 17 -0.93 15.22 -7.74
C GLY A 17 -2.15 14.31 -7.68
N ARG A 18 -2.16 13.23 -8.47
CA ARG A 18 -3.23 12.23 -8.45
C ARG A 18 -3.28 11.47 -7.12
N PHE A 19 -2.13 11.05 -6.58
CA PHE A 19 -2.04 10.39 -5.27
C PHE A 19 -2.63 11.26 -4.16
N LYS A 20 -2.29 12.56 -4.12
CA LYS A 20 -2.83 13.52 -3.15
C LYS A 20 -4.35 13.64 -3.26
N LYS A 21 -4.89 13.77 -4.48
CA LYS A 21 -6.34 13.86 -4.72
C LYS A 21 -7.08 12.62 -4.24
N LEU A 22 -6.57 11.42 -4.56
CA LEU A 22 -7.16 10.16 -4.11
C LEU A 22 -7.07 10.00 -2.60
N GLY A 23 -5.92 10.34 -2.01
CA GLY A 23 -5.73 10.33 -0.57
C GLY A 23 -6.71 11.24 0.16
N GLN A 24 -6.96 12.44 -0.35
CA GLN A 24 -7.97 13.36 0.20
C GLN A 24 -9.38 12.79 0.14
N ILE A 25 -9.75 12.12 -0.97
CA ILE A 25 -11.06 11.45 -1.09
C ILE A 25 -11.19 10.35 -0.05
N ILE A 26 -10.18 9.49 0.08
CA ILE A 26 -10.18 8.34 0.99
C ILE A 26 -10.21 8.78 2.46
N PHE A 27 -9.53 9.87 2.79
CA PHE A 27 -9.49 10.41 4.15
C PHE A 27 -10.70 11.26 4.51
N ASN A 28 -11.61 11.53 3.58
CA ASN A 28 -12.81 12.32 3.88
C ASN A 28 -13.84 11.46 4.64
N GLU A 29 -14.46 12.02 5.68
CA GLU A 29 -15.46 11.32 6.52
C GLU A 29 -16.55 10.59 5.71
N PRO A 30 -17.16 11.20 4.66
CA PRO A 30 -18.19 10.54 3.87
C PRO A 30 -17.67 9.44 2.94
N PHE A 31 -16.37 9.17 2.89
CA PHE A 31 -15.81 8.16 1.98
C PHE A 31 -16.47 6.80 2.19
N LEU A 32 -16.73 6.41 3.44
CA LEU A 32 -17.36 5.13 3.77
C LEU A 32 -18.86 5.08 3.40
N GLU A 33 -19.48 6.22 3.12
CA GLU A 33 -20.87 6.33 2.67
C GLU A 33 -21.01 6.12 1.16
N TYR A 34 -19.91 6.22 0.40
CA TYR A 34 -19.93 5.92 -1.02
C TYR A 34 -20.22 4.45 -1.30
N HIS A 35 -20.80 4.20 -2.48
CA HIS A 35 -21.07 2.84 -2.94
C HIS A 35 -19.80 1.98 -2.90
N PRO A 36 -19.85 0.71 -2.43
CA PRO A 36 -18.67 -0.15 -2.29
C PRO A 36 -17.76 -0.19 -3.51
N ASN A 37 -18.33 -0.29 -4.72
CA ASN A 37 -17.54 -0.30 -5.96
C ASN A 37 -16.75 0.99 -6.20
N VAL A 38 -17.30 2.15 -5.82
CA VAL A 38 -16.61 3.44 -5.94
C VAL A 38 -15.47 3.53 -4.93
N ARG A 39 -15.69 3.04 -3.69
CA ARG A 39 -14.65 2.98 -2.67
C ARG A 39 -13.52 2.06 -3.11
N PHE A 40 -13.86 0.87 -3.58
CA PHE A 40 -12.91 -0.12 -4.08
C PHE A 40 -12.12 0.39 -5.30
N SER A 41 -12.78 0.98 -6.30
CA SER A 41 -12.09 1.54 -7.46
C SER A 41 -11.14 2.67 -7.07
N THR A 42 -11.53 3.52 -6.11
CA THR A 42 -10.69 4.61 -5.60
C THR A 42 -9.44 4.08 -4.90
N ILE A 43 -9.57 3.03 -4.08
CA ILE A 43 -8.42 2.36 -3.43
C ILE A 43 -7.52 1.70 -4.49
N LYS A 44 -8.09 1.01 -5.48
CA LYS A 44 -7.34 0.38 -6.57
C LYS A 44 -6.56 1.41 -7.39
N ASP A 45 -7.18 2.55 -7.71
CA ASP A 45 -6.53 3.69 -8.36
C ASP A 45 -5.36 4.21 -7.54
N LEU A 46 -5.52 4.35 -6.21
CA LEU A 46 -4.45 4.81 -5.32
C LEU A 46 -3.24 3.87 -5.40
N TYR A 47 -3.48 2.57 -5.31
CA TYR A 47 -2.43 1.56 -5.41
C TYR A 47 -1.76 1.52 -6.79
N SER A 48 -2.52 1.76 -7.86
CA SER A 48 -2.00 1.84 -9.23
C SER A 48 -1.09 3.05 -9.41
N ILE A 49 -1.51 4.22 -8.94
CA ILE A 49 -0.67 5.43 -8.98
C ILE A 49 0.56 5.28 -8.10
N TYR A 50 0.42 4.69 -6.91
CA TYR A 50 1.56 4.39 -6.06
C TYR A 50 2.53 3.42 -6.74
N ASN A 51 2.03 2.44 -7.50
CA ASN A 51 2.88 1.55 -8.29
C ASN A 51 3.67 2.31 -9.35
N GLU A 52 3.06 3.27 -10.06
CA GLU A 52 3.78 4.10 -11.03
C GLU A 52 4.89 4.94 -10.39
N ILE A 53 4.62 5.54 -9.23
CA ILE A 53 5.63 6.28 -8.46
C ILE A 53 6.77 5.34 -8.05
N TYR A 54 6.43 4.13 -7.59
CA TYR A 54 7.40 3.12 -7.16
C TYR A 54 8.24 2.55 -8.32
N SER A 55 7.59 2.25 -9.46
CA SER A 55 8.14 1.54 -10.60
C SER A 55 8.96 2.41 -11.55
N ALA A 56 8.89 3.74 -11.45
CA ALA A 56 9.70 4.63 -12.27
C ALA A 56 11.22 4.60 -11.97
N ASN A 57 11.73 3.48 -11.43
CA ASN A 57 13.13 3.19 -11.10
C ASN A 57 13.79 4.13 -10.08
N PHE A 58 12.99 4.86 -9.29
CA PHE A 58 13.52 5.87 -8.38
C PHE A 58 13.65 5.42 -6.91
N PHE A 59 13.07 4.27 -6.56
CA PHE A 59 13.25 3.66 -5.24
C PHE A 59 14.36 2.62 -5.32
N GLU A 60 15.62 3.03 -5.14
CA GLU A 60 16.59 2.06 -4.63
C GLU A 60 16.16 1.69 -3.20
N GLU A 61 16.11 0.39 -2.88
CA GLU A 61 15.73 -0.13 -1.55
C GLU A 61 16.72 0.27 -0.41
N ASN A 62 17.60 1.24 -0.66
CA ASN A 62 18.41 1.90 0.36
C ASN A 62 17.53 2.88 1.14
N HIS A 63 16.62 2.32 1.93
CA HIS A 63 15.94 3.05 2.99
C HIS A 63 17.00 3.46 4.01
N GLY A 64 17.48 4.69 3.90
CA GLY A 64 18.25 5.33 4.97
C GLY A 64 17.49 5.26 6.29
N SER A 65 18.22 5.43 7.39
CA SER A 65 17.77 5.39 8.78
C SER A 65 16.77 6.50 9.16
N ASP A 66 15.72 6.74 8.37
CA ASP A 66 14.62 7.63 8.75
C ASP A 66 13.84 6.94 9.87
N LEU A 67 13.85 7.56 11.05
CA LEU A 67 13.14 7.12 12.25
C LEU A 67 11.65 6.87 11.95
N ARG A 68 11.04 7.59 11.00
CA ARG A 68 9.65 7.35 10.58
C ARG A 68 9.48 6.02 9.87
N LEU A 69 10.45 5.56 9.06
CA LEU A 69 10.37 4.23 8.45
C LEU A 69 10.56 3.13 9.50
N ILE A 70 11.39 3.38 10.51
CA ILE A 70 11.56 2.48 11.66
C ILE A 70 10.25 2.35 12.46
N GLU A 71 9.55 3.46 12.68
CA GLU A 71 8.27 3.47 13.41
C GLU A 71 7.13 2.72 12.71
N PHE A 72 7.09 2.74 11.38
CA PHE A 72 6.03 2.06 10.61
C PHE A 72 6.37 0.58 10.31
N GLY A 73 7.56 0.11 10.63
CA GLY A 73 7.92 -1.32 10.70
C GLY A 73 7.92 -2.10 9.37
N GLU A 74 8.78 -3.13 9.31
CA GLU A 74 8.92 -4.00 8.13
C GLU A 74 7.60 -4.71 7.74
N PHE A 75 6.74 -5.00 8.72
CA PHE A 75 5.46 -5.63 8.47
C PHE A 75 4.50 -4.75 7.63
N GLN A 76 4.38 -3.45 7.93
CA GLN A 76 3.48 -2.58 7.16
C GLN A 76 3.96 -2.42 5.72
N LYS A 77 5.27 -2.39 5.51
CA LYS A 77 5.90 -2.40 4.18
C LYS A 77 5.46 -3.62 3.37
N GLU A 78 5.67 -4.81 3.91
CA GLU A 78 5.33 -6.05 3.22
C GLU A 78 3.82 -6.24 3.07
N LEU A 79 3.00 -5.75 4.02
CA LEU A 79 1.54 -5.75 3.90
C LEU A 79 1.06 -4.85 2.75
N VAL A 80 1.52 -3.60 2.67
CA VAL A 80 1.16 -2.68 1.59
C VAL A 80 1.63 -3.23 0.24
N LYS A 81 2.82 -3.81 0.18
CA LYS A 81 3.34 -4.47 -1.02
C LYS A 81 2.49 -5.67 -1.43
N MET A 82 2.06 -6.51 -0.49
CA MET A 82 1.16 -7.64 -0.76
C MET A 82 -0.17 -7.15 -1.32
N ILE A 83 -0.83 -6.18 -0.65
CA ILE A 83 -2.12 -5.63 -1.12
C ILE A 83 -1.98 -5.02 -2.52
N ARG A 84 -0.90 -4.27 -2.78
CA ARG A 84 -0.62 -3.72 -4.11
C ARG A 84 -0.61 -4.81 -5.18
N ASN A 85 0.12 -5.90 -4.94
CA ASN A 85 0.20 -7.00 -5.89
C ASN A 85 -1.16 -7.68 -6.09
N VAL A 86 -1.95 -7.84 -5.03
CA VAL A 86 -3.31 -8.40 -5.14
C VAL A 86 -4.19 -7.52 -6.03
N LEU A 87 -4.23 -6.22 -5.76
CA LEU A 87 -5.12 -5.31 -6.50
C LEU A 87 -4.72 -5.10 -7.97
N LEU A 88 -3.42 -5.17 -8.28
CA LEU A 88 -2.92 -4.99 -9.65
C LEU A 88 -3.02 -6.25 -10.51
N HIS A 89 -2.83 -7.43 -9.92
CA HIS A 89 -2.75 -8.68 -10.69
C HIS A 89 -4.03 -9.53 -10.66
N PHE A 90 -5.01 -9.19 -9.81
CA PHE A 90 -6.28 -9.91 -9.71
C PHE A 90 -7.45 -8.96 -10.04
N PRO A 91 -7.71 -8.68 -11.35
CA PRO A 91 -8.62 -7.63 -11.78
C PRO A 91 -10.12 -7.99 -11.69
N PHE A 92 -10.48 -9.11 -11.08
CA PHE A 92 -11.83 -9.69 -11.09
C PHE A 92 -12.67 -9.40 -9.84
N PHE A 93 -12.21 -8.50 -8.97
CA PHE A 93 -12.95 -8.04 -7.80
C PHE A 93 -13.47 -6.62 -8.01
N ASP A 94 -14.64 -6.33 -7.45
CA ASP A 94 -15.26 -4.99 -7.47
C ASP A 94 -15.52 -4.42 -6.07
N ASN A 95 -15.20 -5.19 -5.02
CA ASN A 95 -15.52 -4.88 -3.63
C ASN A 95 -14.43 -5.40 -2.70
N TRP A 96 -14.05 -4.60 -1.69
CA TRP A 96 -13.04 -4.98 -0.69
C TRP A 96 -13.39 -6.29 0.01
N ASN A 97 -14.66 -6.47 0.35
CA ASN A 97 -15.14 -7.62 1.13
C ASN A 97 -15.16 -8.95 0.36
N GLU A 98 -14.95 -8.88 -0.96
CA GLU A 98 -14.90 -10.02 -1.87
C GLU A 98 -13.48 -10.40 -2.26
N VAL A 99 -12.49 -9.54 -1.97
CA VAL A 99 -11.11 -9.81 -2.35
C VAL A 99 -10.58 -10.97 -1.54
N TRP A 100 -10.24 -12.06 -2.23
CA TRP A 100 -9.62 -13.24 -1.64
C TRP A 100 -8.36 -13.65 -2.39
N ILE A 101 -7.50 -14.36 -1.67
CA ILE A 101 -6.22 -14.86 -2.13
C ILE A 101 -6.22 -16.36 -1.95
N LYS A 102 -5.73 -17.07 -2.96
CA LYS A 102 -5.57 -18.53 -2.95
C LYS A 102 -4.23 -18.88 -3.56
N ARG A 103 -3.41 -19.67 -2.85
CA ARG A 103 -2.02 -19.96 -3.24
C ARG A 103 -1.92 -20.48 -4.67
N SER A 104 -2.77 -21.43 -5.07
CA SER A 104 -2.74 -22.00 -6.43
C SER A 104 -2.97 -20.98 -7.54
N LEU A 105 -3.69 -19.88 -7.28
CA LEU A 105 -3.85 -18.80 -8.25
C LEU A 105 -2.67 -17.83 -8.22
N VAL A 106 -2.16 -17.51 -7.03
CA VAL A 106 -0.98 -16.67 -6.85
C VAL A 106 0.24 -17.25 -7.54
N THR A 107 0.40 -18.58 -7.48
CA THR A 107 1.57 -19.26 -8.03
C THR A 107 1.43 -19.62 -9.51
N LEU A 108 0.27 -19.40 -10.12
CA LEU A 108 -0.04 -19.87 -11.49
C LEU A 108 0.90 -19.29 -12.55
N THR A 109 1.29 -18.03 -12.41
CA THR A 109 2.16 -17.31 -13.35
C THR A 109 3.59 -17.17 -12.82
N LEU A 110 3.92 -17.77 -11.68
CA LEU A 110 5.23 -17.65 -11.06
C LEU A 110 6.11 -18.85 -11.44
N THR A 111 7.36 -18.57 -11.79
CA THR A 111 8.35 -19.63 -11.99
C THR A 111 8.77 -20.20 -10.63
N PRO A 112 8.61 -21.52 -10.38
CA PRO A 112 9.08 -22.14 -9.16
C PRO A 112 10.60 -22.08 -9.08
N LYS A 113 11.13 -21.86 -7.88
CA LYS A 113 12.55 -22.00 -7.57
C LYS A 113 12.92 -23.48 -7.47
N ARG A 114 14.23 -23.75 -7.43
CA ARG A 114 14.79 -25.10 -7.30
C ARG A 114 14.34 -25.84 -6.03
N ASP A 115 13.96 -25.11 -4.98
CA ASP A 115 13.45 -25.65 -3.71
C ASP A 115 11.91 -25.83 -3.69
N GLY A 116 11.23 -25.57 -4.81
CA GLY A 116 9.77 -25.66 -4.91
C GLY A 116 9.02 -24.43 -4.40
N THR A 117 9.71 -23.39 -3.92
CA THR A 117 9.08 -22.13 -3.48
C THR A 117 8.90 -21.13 -4.62
N TYR A 118 8.02 -20.14 -4.46
CA TYR A 118 7.80 -19.08 -5.44
C TYR A 118 8.36 -17.73 -4.95
N SER A 119 8.75 -16.85 -5.87
CA SER A 119 9.40 -15.57 -5.55
C SER A 119 8.46 -14.35 -5.48
N GLY A 120 7.15 -14.56 -5.67
CA GLY A 120 6.15 -13.48 -5.69
C GLY A 120 5.95 -12.80 -4.33
N ALA A 121 5.61 -11.51 -4.35
CA ALA A 121 5.40 -10.73 -3.12
C ALA A 121 4.30 -11.31 -2.22
N ILE A 122 3.21 -11.80 -2.82
CA ILE A 122 2.09 -12.41 -2.07
C ILE A 122 2.55 -13.72 -1.40
N GLU A 123 3.25 -14.60 -2.12
CA GLU A 123 3.81 -15.85 -1.57
C GLU A 123 4.75 -15.54 -0.39
N LYS A 124 5.71 -14.64 -0.59
CA LYS A 124 6.67 -14.25 0.45
C LYS A 124 5.99 -13.68 1.69
N PHE A 125 4.94 -12.88 1.51
CA PHE A 125 4.19 -12.31 2.63
C PHE A 125 3.58 -13.43 3.49
N PHE A 126 2.82 -14.34 2.90
CA PHE A 126 2.17 -15.39 3.69
C PHE A 126 3.18 -16.36 4.32
N LEU A 127 4.29 -16.69 3.65
CA LEU A 127 5.34 -17.54 4.25
C LEU A 127 6.00 -16.92 5.49
N ASN A 128 6.14 -15.59 5.53
CA ASN A 128 6.84 -14.90 6.61
C ASN A 128 5.91 -14.48 7.76
N TYR A 129 4.67 -14.13 7.45
CA TYR A 129 3.77 -13.41 8.37
C TYR A 129 2.51 -14.19 8.78
N SER A 130 2.23 -15.38 8.23
CA SER A 130 1.06 -16.18 8.63
C SER A 130 1.07 -16.55 10.12
N GLU A 131 -0.13 -16.73 10.68
CA GLU A 131 -0.37 -17.18 12.06
C GLU A 131 0.16 -16.24 13.16
N LYS A 132 0.46 -15.00 12.80
CA LYS A 132 1.00 -13.99 13.71
C LYS A 132 0.07 -12.79 13.81
N LYS A 133 0.16 -12.10 14.96
CA LYS A 133 -0.53 -10.84 15.23
C LYS A 133 0.44 -9.69 15.12
N TYR A 134 0.00 -8.60 14.52
CA TYR A 134 0.82 -7.41 14.31
C TYR A 134 0.05 -6.17 14.75
N ALA A 135 0.66 -5.40 15.65
CA ALA A 135 0.20 -4.05 15.95
C ALA A 135 0.62 -3.13 14.80
N VAL A 136 -0.35 -2.42 14.24
CA VAL A 136 -0.17 -1.53 13.09
C VAL A 136 -0.64 -0.15 13.47
N ARG A 137 0.24 0.84 13.30
CA ARG A 137 -0.10 2.25 13.50
C ARG A 137 -0.68 2.81 12.21
N LEU A 138 -1.85 3.42 12.32
CA LEU A 138 -2.58 4.07 11.25
C LEU A 138 -2.71 5.55 11.56
N THR A 139 -2.63 6.38 10.54
CA THR A 139 -2.91 7.82 10.68
C THR A 139 -4.35 8.06 10.24
N GLU A 140 -5.16 8.62 11.12
CA GLU A 140 -6.54 9.06 10.84
C GLU A 140 -6.59 10.43 10.16
N TYR A 141 -7.79 10.80 9.75
CA TYR A 141 -8.10 12.18 9.39
C TYR A 141 -7.75 13.14 10.53
N GLY A 142 -7.15 14.29 10.21
CA GLY A 142 -6.67 15.25 11.20
C GLY A 142 -5.32 14.92 11.85
N GLY A 143 -4.69 13.79 11.47
CA GLY A 143 -3.31 13.46 11.89
C GLY A 143 -3.19 12.63 13.16
N ASN A 144 -4.31 12.28 13.79
CA ASN A 144 -4.34 11.37 14.94
C ASN A 144 -3.78 10.00 14.56
N GLN A 145 -3.15 9.32 15.50
CA GLN A 145 -2.66 7.96 15.29
C GLN A 145 -3.54 6.98 16.06
N ILE A 146 -4.02 5.94 15.37
CA ILE A 146 -4.66 4.79 16.01
C ILE A 146 -3.79 3.56 15.82
N THR A 147 -3.85 2.64 16.79
CA THR A 147 -3.20 1.34 16.66
C THR A 147 -4.28 0.28 16.53
N THR A 148 -4.20 -0.53 15.47
CA THR A 148 -5.04 -1.71 15.30
C THR A 148 -4.19 -2.98 15.36
N CYS A 149 -4.81 -4.12 15.65
CA CYS A 149 -4.15 -5.41 15.67
C CYS A 149 -4.63 -6.23 14.47
N LEU A 150 -3.73 -6.51 13.53
CA LEU A 150 -4.02 -7.34 12.36
C LEU A 150 -3.62 -8.78 12.67
N ILE A 151 -4.44 -9.72 12.24
CA ILE A 151 -4.19 -11.16 12.36
C ILE A 151 -4.05 -11.69 10.95
N ILE A 152 -2.93 -12.35 10.63
CA ILE A 152 -2.76 -12.99 9.32
C ILE A 152 -3.35 -14.42 9.41
N PRO A 153 -4.42 -14.74 8.67
CA PRO A 153 -5.07 -16.03 8.74
C PRO A 153 -4.14 -17.18 8.35
N LYS A 154 -4.39 -18.35 8.94
CA LYS A 154 -3.82 -19.63 8.48
C LYS A 154 -4.48 -20.10 7.20
N GLY A 155 -3.93 -21.14 6.58
CA GLY A 155 -4.56 -21.86 5.47
C GLY A 155 -4.07 -21.49 4.07
N TYR A 156 -3.25 -20.43 3.93
CA TYR A 156 -2.65 -20.07 2.63
C TYR A 156 -1.89 -21.25 2.02
N GLU A 157 -1.04 -21.92 2.82
CA GLU A 157 -0.26 -23.07 2.38
C GLU A 157 -1.13 -24.29 2.00
N ASN A 158 -2.28 -24.45 2.67
CA ASN A 158 -3.28 -25.48 2.40
C ASN A 158 -4.19 -25.15 1.21
N ASN A 159 -3.91 -24.04 0.52
CA ASN A 159 -4.68 -23.57 -0.61
C ASN A 159 -6.12 -23.13 -0.25
N ASP A 160 -6.35 -22.73 1.01
CA ASP A 160 -7.61 -22.12 1.43
C ASP A 160 -7.77 -20.72 0.83
N LYS A 161 -9.02 -20.24 0.74
CA LYS A 161 -9.28 -18.84 0.40
C LYS A 161 -9.07 -17.98 1.65
N ILE A 162 -8.17 -17.00 1.55
CA ILE A 162 -7.98 -15.97 2.57
C ILE A 162 -8.57 -14.67 2.06
N TYR A 163 -9.52 -14.07 2.79
CA TYR A 163 -10.10 -12.79 2.39
C TYR A 163 -9.29 -11.62 2.97
N LEU A 164 -9.10 -10.56 2.19
CA LEU A 164 -8.39 -9.36 2.66
C LEU A 164 -9.11 -8.69 3.83
N LYS A 165 -10.45 -8.70 3.84
CA LYS A 165 -11.24 -8.18 4.96
C LYS A 165 -10.95 -8.87 6.30
N ASP A 166 -10.50 -10.13 6.26
CA ASP A 166 -10.15 -10.90 7.46
C ASP A 166 -8.74 -10.54 7.97
N ILE A 167 -7.91 -9.89 7.14
CA ILE A 167 -6.60 -9.35 7.50
C ILE A 167 -6.74 -7.89 7.95
N ILE A 168 -7.43 -7.08 7.15
CA ILE A 168 -7.63 -5.65 7.38
C ILE A 168 -8.99 -5.19 6.84
N GLU A 169 -9.77 -4.56 7.71
CA GLU A 169 -11.05 -3.96 7.33
C GLU A 169 -10.85 -2.80 6.35
N GLU A 170 -11.82 -2.61 5.44
CA GLU A 170 -11.78 -1.56 4.43
C GLU A 170 -11.58 -0.16 5.04
N ARG A 171 -12.23 0.11 6.19
CA ARG A 171 -12.10 1.40 6.88
C ARG A 171 -10.65 1.76 7.26
N TYR A 172 -9.82 0.74 7.47
CA TYR A 172 -8.42 0.91 7.84
C TYR A 172 -7.48 0.86 6.63
N VAL A 173 -7.88 0.25 5.52
CA VAL A 173 -6.99 0.13 4.35
C VAL A 173 -6.61 1.50 3.80
N GLY A 174 -7.55 2.44 3.76
CA GLY A 174 -7.29 3.80 3.32
C GLY A 174 -6.25 4.50 4.20
N MET A 175 -6.44 4.43 5.52
CA MET A 175 -5.53 5.02 6.51
C MET A 175 -4.14 4.40 6.45
N LEU A 176 -4.05 3.07 6.37
CA LEU A 176 -2.80 2.34 6.21
C LEU A 176 -2.09 2.77 4.93
N SER A 177 -2.79 2.68 3.80
CA SER A 177 -2.23 2.86 2.47
C SER A 177 -1.73 4.29 2.29
N VAL A 178 -2.60 5.28 2.45
CA VAL A 178 -2.24 6.67 2.20
C VAL A 178 -1.20 7.14 3.21
N GLY A 179 -1.36 6.79 4.50
CA GLY A 179 -0.42 7.15 5.55
C GLY A 179 0.99 6.61 5.29
N PHE A 180 1.09 5.29 5.05
CA PHE A 180 2.37 4.63 4.84
C PHE A 180 3.01 4.97 3.48
N MET A 181 2.25 4.96 2.39
CA MET A 181 2.75 5.31 1.06
C MET A 181 3.26 6.75 1.03
N ARG A 182 2.57 7.70 1.69
CA ARG A 182 3.05 9.09 1.81
C ARG A 182 4.43 9.17 2.44
N ILE A 183 4.68 8.38 3.50
CA ILE A 183 5.99 8.36 4.17
C ILE A 183 7.07 7.86 3.21
N LEU A 184 6.81 6.77 2.50
CA LEU A 184 7.75 6.23 1.52
C LEU A 184 8.02 7.23 0.39
N ILE A 185 6.96 7.84 -0.16
CA ILE A 185 7.07 8.86 -1.21
C ILE A 185 7.89 10.05 -0.71
N ASN A 186 7.57 10.59 0.47
CA ASN A 186 8.29 11.75 1.01
C ASN A 186 9.75 11.44 1.29
N ASN A 187 10.06 10.27 1.86
CA ASN A 187 11.43 9.84 2.07
C ASN A 187 12.20 9.79 0.74
N PHE A 188 11.59 9.21 -0.29
CA PHE A 188 12.15 9.19 -1.64
C PHE A 188 12.41 10.61 -2.19
N LEU A 189 11.43 11.50 -2.12
CA LEU A 189 11.54 12.88 -2.61
C LEU A 189 12.64 13.66 -1.89
N LEU A 190 12.70 13.57 -0.56
CA LEU A 190 13.72 14.25 0.26
C LEU A 190 15.13 13.74 -0.07
N THR A 191 15.29 12.42 -0.17
CA THR A 191 16.59 11.78 -0.49
C THR A 191 17.10 12.21 -1.87
N ASN A 192 16.19 12.53 -2.79
CA ASN A 192 16.51 12.96 -4.14
C ASN A 192 16.49 14.48 -4.35
N GLY A 193 16.32 15.27 -3.28
CA GLY A 193 16.30 16.74 -3.34
C GLY A 193 15.08 17.35 -4.02
N LEU A 194 13.99 16.58 -4.18
CA LEU A 194 12.72 17.01 -4.77
C LEU A 194 11.78 17.64 -3.73
N ASN A 195 12.31 18.59 -2.95
CA ASN A 195 11.64 19.15 -1.77
C ASN A 195 10.29 19.84 -2.09
N SER A 196 10.15 20.42 -3.29
CA SER A 196 8.92 21.08 -3.74
C SER A 196 7.74 20.13 -3.94
N LEU A 197 8.00 18.83 -4.09
CA LEU A 197 6.97 17.81 -4.33
C LEU A 197 6.54 17.08 -3.05
N VAL A 198 7.19 17.36 -1.91
CA VAL A 198 6.91 16.72 -0.63
C VAL A 198 5.44 16.90 -0.27
N ILE A 199 4.80 15.80 0.09
CA ILE A 199 3.39 15.78 0.44
C ILE A 199 3.28 16.17 1.91
N PRO A 200 2.64 17.31 2.26
CA PRO A 200 2.49 17.69 3.65
C PRO A 200 1.66 16.65 4.40
N LEU A 201 1.76 16.65 5.74
CA LEU A 201 0.77 15.98 6.56
C LEU A 201 -0.61 16.52 6.17
N VAL A 202 -1.66 15.70 6.29
CA VAL A 202 -3.03 16.18 6.10
C VAL A 202 -3.26 17.20 7.20
N GLU A 203 -3.00 18.47 6.90
CA GLU A 203 -3.38 19.58 7.76
C GLU A 203 -4.90 19.58 7.78
N THR A 204 -5.44 19.76 8.99
CA THR A 204 -6.85 20.07 9.15
C THR A 204 -7.16 21.25 8.25
N VAL A 205 -7.96 21.05 7.21
CA VAL A 205 -8.68 22.16 6.62
C VAL A 205 -9.65 22.57 7.73
N LYS A 206 -9.23 23.54 8.55
CA LYS A 206 -10.15 24.26 9.40
C LYS A 206 -11.14 24.91 8.44
N GLY A 207 -12.34 24.35 8.37
CA GLY A 207 -13.49 25.04 7.80
C GLY A 207 -13.74 26.36 8.53
#